data_AF-A0A7K4H6H4-F1
#
_entry.id   AF-A0A7K4H6H4-F1
#
_cell.length_a   1.000
_cell.length_b   1.000
_cell.length_c   1.000
_cell.angle_alpha   90.00
_cell.angle_beta   90.00
_cell.angle_gamma   90.00
#
_symmetry.space_group_name_H-M   'P 1'
#
loop_
_entity.id
_entity.type
_entity.pdbx_description
1 polymer ?
#
loop_
_entity_poly.entity_id
_entity_poly.type
_entity_poly.pdbx_seq_one_letter_code
_entity_poly.pdbx_strand_id
1 'polypeptide(L)'
;MLKKYYVTDWQMAFSDIAFSKNNIESARFLTLASSPVVACALAIHFKFSTAMINGSYRVSEKGFEIHDCDIFIDSNKVNEVYLDLCENNYFNNKGDT
;
A
#
# COMPACT_ATOMS: atom_id res chain seq x y z
N MET A 1 -14.76 2.07 -12.05
CA MET A 1 -15.49 1.46 -10.92
C MET A 1 -14.51 1.28 -9.76
N LEU A 2 -14.89 1.64 -8.52
CA LEU A 2 -14.02 1.46 -7.35
C LEU A 2 -14.15 0.02 -6.82
N LYS A 3 -13.05 -0.55 -6.34
CA LYS A 3 -12.99 -1.87 -5.69
C LYS A 3 -12.39 -1.76 -4.29
N LYS A 4 -12.72 -2.73 -3.44
CA LYS A 4 -12.19 -2.88 -2.08
C LYS A 4 -10.81 -3.55 -2.12
N TYR A 5 -9.84 -2.96 -1.43
CA TYR A 5 -8.49 -3.48 -1.31
C TYR A 5 -7.99 -3.45 0.12
N TYR A 6 -7.31 -4.52 0.50
CA TYR A 6 -6.58 -4.70 1.75
C TYR A 6 -5.10 -4.49 1.46
N VAL A 7 -4.52 -3.43 2.01
CA VAL A 7 -3.12 -3.04 1.78
C VAL A 7 -2.32 -3.31 3.03
N THR A 8 -1.15 -3.90 2.85
CA THR A 8 -0.16 -4.19 3.88
C THR A 8 1.18 -3.62 3.46
N ASP A 9 1.84 -2.91 4.38
CA ASP A 9 3.26 -2.59 4.25
C ASP A 9 4.06 -3.90 4.29
N TRP A 10 4.75 -4.22 3.19
CA TRP A 10 5.53 -5.45 3.04
C TRP A 10 7.00 -5.09 2.84
N GLN A 11 7.71 -4.96 3.95
CA GLN A 11 9.15 -4.77 3.90
C GLN A 11 9.81 -6.06 3.38
N MET A 12 10.32 -6.02 2.15
CA MET A 12 11.26 -7.05 1.70
C MET A 12 12.54 -6.86 2.50
N ALA A 13 12.80 -7.79 3.42
CA ALA A 13 14.05 -7.83 4.17
C ALA A 13 15.22 -7.81 3.18
N PHE A 14 16.08 -6.78 3.30
CA PHE A 14 17.40 -6.83 2.69
C PHE A 14 18.11 -8.10 3.17
N SER A 15 18.77 -8.77 2.23
CA SER A 15 19.35 -10.10 2.38
C SER A 15 20.30 -10.23 3.59
N ASP A 16 20.25 -11.43 4.18
CA ASP A 16 21.32 -12.12 4.91
C ASP A 16 21.48 -12.05 6.44
N ILE A 17 20.60 -11.40 7.22
CA ILE A 17 20.70 -11.54 8.69
C ILE A 17 19.33 -11.82 9.32
N ALA A 18 19.08 -13.12 9.52
CA ALA A 18 18.29 -13.70 10.61
C ALA A 18 16.99 -12.98 10.98
N PHE A 19 15.99 -12.96 10.09
CA PHE A 19 14.63 -12.63 10.50
C PHE A 19 13.89 -13.90 10.93
N SER A 20 13.82 -14.11 12.25
CA SER A 20 12.93 -15.11 12.85
C SER A 20 11.50 -14.83 12.38
N LYS A 21 10.87 -15.80 11.68
CA LYS A 21 9.45 -16.22 11.61
C LYS A 21 8.27 -15.27 11.96
N ASN A 22 8.48 -13.99 12.15
CA ASN A 22 7.49 -12.99 12.44
C ASN A 22 7.57 -12.00 11.28
N ASN A 23 6.79 -12.30 10.24
CA ASN A 23 6.45 -11.33 9.20
C ASN A 23 6.03 -10.04 9.90
N ILE A 24 6.89 -9.02 9.92
CA ILE A 24 6.54 -7.71 10.45
C ILE A 24 5.64 -7.07 9.40
N GLU A 25 4.34 -7.40 9.44
CA GLU A 25 3.32 -6.57 8.83
C GLU A 25 3.18 -5.32 9.70
N SER A 26 3.99 -4.30 9.41
CA SER A 26 4.10 -3.09 10.22
C SER A 26 2.84 -2.23 10.19
N ALA A 27 2.07 -2.26 9.09
CA ALA A 27 0.82 -1.50 8.97
C ALA A 27 -0.18 -2.14 7.99
N ARG A 28 -1.47 -2.00 8.30
CA ARG A 28 -2.61 -2.50 7.51
C ARG A 28 -3.59 -1.37 7.21
N PHE A 29 -4.16 -1.35 6.00
CA PHE A 29 -5.16 -0.36 5.59
C PHE A 29 -6.20 -0.97 4.65
N LEU A 30 -7.48 -0.66 4.87
CA LEU A 30 -8.59 -1.07 4.02
C LEU A 30 -9.13 0.17 3.29
N THR A 31 -9.24 0.10 1.96
CA THR A 31 -9.71 1.24 1.17
C THR A 31 -10.48 0.85 -0.08
N LEU A 32 -11.21 1.81 -0.65
CA LEU A 32 -11.81 1.72 -1.97
C LEU A 32 -10.94 2.50 -2.96
N ALA A 33 -10.49 1.84 -4.03
CA ALA A 33 -9.64 2.45 -5.05
C ALA A 33 -10.00 2.00 -6.47
N SER A 34 -9.57 2.76 -7.47
CA SER A 34 -9.73 2.41 -8.89
C SER A 34 -8.77 1.30 -9.32
N SER A 35 -7.65 1.13 -8.63
CA SER A 35 -6.63 0.12 -8.91
C SER A 35 -5.84 -0.25 -7.65
N PRO A 36 -5.14 -1.39 -7.65
CA PRO A 36 -4.30 -1.81 -6.52
C PRO A 36 -3.20 -0.78 -6.17
N VAL A 37 -2.57 -0.16 -7.17
CA VAL A 37 -1.52 0.85 -6.94
C VAL A 37 -2.07 2.12 -6.29
N VAL A 38 -3.27 2.56 -6.69
CA VAL A 38 -3.94 3.70 -6.05
C VAL A 38 -4.32 3.36 -4.61
N ALA A 39 -4.71 2.12 -4.32
CA ALA A 39 -4.96 1.69 -2.95
C ALA A 39 -3.72 1.83 -2.07
N CYS A 40 -2.54 1.47 -2.57
CA CYS A 40 -1.28 1.67 -1.87
C CYS A 40 -0.97 3.15 -1.62
N ALA A 41 -1.15 4.01 -2.63
CA ALA A 41 -0.94 5.45 -2.48
C ALA A 41 -1.88 6.06 -1.42
N LEU A 42 -3.14 5.62 -1.37
CA LEU A 42 -4.09 6.00 -0.31
C LEU A 42 -3.65 5.51 1.07
N ALA A 43 -3.10 4.29 1.16
CA ALA A 43 -2.60 3.74 2.42
C ALA A 43 -1.42 4.56 2.97
N ILE A 44 -0.50 4.96 2.08
CA ILE A 44 0.58 5.90 2.42
C ILE A 44 0.01 7.22 2.93
N HIS A 45 -0.94 7.81 2.20
CA HIS A 45 -1.48 9.13 2.55
C HIS A 45 -2.18 9.14 3.91
N PHE A 46 -3.02 8.15 4.19
CA PHE A 46 -3.93 8.18 5.33
C PHE A 46 -3.45 7.41 6.57
N LYS A 47 -2.57 6.41 6.41
CA LYS A 47 -2.30 5.47 7.50
C LYS A 47 -0.84 5.16 7.72
N PHE A 48 -0.03 5.00 6.68
CA PHE A 48 1.36 4.56 6.85
C PHE A 48 2.23 5.78 7.15
N SER A 49 2.84 5.81 8.35
CA SER A 49 3.21 7.07 9.02
C SER A 49 4.36 7.87 8.41
N THR A 50 5.11 7.38 7.42
CA THR A 50 6.27 8.11 6.91
C THR A 50 6.68 7.65 5.51
N ALA A 51 6.80 8.64 4.62
CA ALA A 51 7.56 8.72 3.38
C ALA A 51 8.11 7.40 2.81
N MET A 52 7.58 7.03 1.64
CA MET A 52 8.28 6.24 0.61
C MET A 52 9.10 5.08 1.17
N ILE A 53 8.41 4.07 1.70
CA ILE A 53 9.05 2.84 2.21
C ILE A 53 9.89 2.24 1.08
N ASN A 54 11.16 1.90 1.34
CA ASN A 54 11.93 1.04 0.44
C ASN A 54 11.46 -0.40 0.65
N GLY A 55 10.75 -0.98 -0.32
CA GLY A 55 10.17 -2.30 -0.19
C GLY A 55 9.02 -2.53 -1.16
N SER A 56 8.01 -3.29 -0.72
CA SER A 56 6.82 -3.55 -1.51
C SER A 56 5.57 -3.37 -0.67
N TYR A 57 4.43 -3.26 -1.34
CA TYR A 57 3.13 -3.30 -0.70
C TYR A 57 2.42 -4.55 -1.19
N ARG A 58 1.85 -5.31 -0.26
CA ARG A 58 0.96 -6.42 -0.60
C ARG A 58 -0.47 -5.91 -0.63
N VAL A 59 -1.16 -6.16 -1.73
CA VAL A 59 -2.56 -5.79 -1.96
C VAL A 59 -3.38 -7.04 -2.19
N SER A 60 -4.49 -7.17 -1.47
CA SER A 60 -5.46 -8.26 -1.64
C SER A 60 -6.87 -7.72 -1.87
N GLU A 61 -7.67 -8.46 -2.63
CA GLU A 61 -9.14 -8.27 -2.68
C GLU A 61 -9.88 -9.17 -1.66
N LYS A 62 -9.19 -10.12 -1.01
CA LYS A 62 -9.82 -11.16 -0.16
C LYS A 62 -9.71 -10.90 1.34
N GLY A 63 -8.64 -10.27 1.81
CA GLY A 63 -8.43 -10.06 3.24
C GLY A 63 -7.02 -9.61 3.58
N PHE A 64 -6.72 -9.57 4.88
CA PHE A 64 -5.36 -9.29 5.36
C PHE A 64 -4.53 -10.58 5.49
N GLU A 65 -5.12 -11.75 5.35
CA GLU A 65 -4.40 -13.01 5.25
C GLU A 65 -3.67 -13.10 3.90
N ILE A 66 -2.56 -13.83 3.85
CA ILE A 66 -1.82 -14.07 2.61
C ILE A 66 -2.63 -15.01 1.72
N HIS A 67 -2.79 -14.65 0.46
CA HIS A 67 -3.46 -15.44 -0.56
C HIS A 67 -2.62 -15.53 -1.83
N ASP A 68 -2.78 -16.63 -2.58
CA ASP A 68 -2.05 -16.87 -3.85
C ASP A 68 -2.35 -15.81 -4.93
N CYS A 69 -3.47 -15.11 -4.80
CA CYS A 69 -3.88 -14.06 -5.73
C CYS A 69 -3.46 -12.65 -5.28
N ASP A 70 -2.69 -12.52 -4.22
CA ASP A 70 -2.22 -11.23 -3.74
C ASP A 70 -1.22 -10.62 -4.72
N ILE A 71 -1.26 -9.29 -4.82
CA ILE A 71 -0.40 -8.51 -5.71
C ILE A 71 0.65 -7.81 -4.86
N PHE A 72 1.92 -8.01 -5.21
CA PHE A 72 3.03 -7.28 -4.63
C PHE A 72 3.41 -6.13 -5.56
N ILE A 73 3.43 -4.91 -5.03
CA ILE A 73 3.70 -3.69 -5.80
C ILE A 73 4.95 -3.03 -5.22
N ASP A 74 5.97 -2.87 -6.06
CA ASP A 74 7.19 -2.15 -5.71
C ASP A 74 6.87 -0.72 -5.28
N SER A 75 7.54 -0.25 -4.23
CA SER A 75 7.25 1.06 -3.67
C SER A 75 7.59 2.23 -4.59
N ASN A 76 8.56 2.10 -5.51
CA ASN A 76 8.86 3.16 -6.47
C ASN A 76 7.64 3.48 -7.34
N LYS A 77 6.95 2.44 -7.82
CA LYS A 77 5.73 2.59 -8.60
C LYS A 77 4.60 3.22 -7.79
N VAL A 78 4.50 2.91 -6.50
CA VAL A 78 3.50 3.53 -5.63
C VAL A 78 3.83 4.99 -5.38
N ASN A 79 5.11 5.33 -5.22
CA ASN A 79 5.57 6.70 -5.00
C ASN A 79 5.28 7.60 -6.21
N GLU A 80 5.53 7.12 -7.44
CA GLU A 80 5.17 7.85 -8.67
C GLU A 80 3.68 8.21 -8.68
N VAL A 81 2.80 7.22 -8.46
CA VAL A 81 1.35 7.45 -8.41
C VAL A 81 0.95 8.36 -7.26
N TYR A 82 1.59 8.22 -6.10
CA TYR A 82 1.29 9.05 -4.94
C TYR A 82 1.61 10.53 -5.20
N LEU A 83 2.75 10.82 -5.83
CA LEU A 83 3.12 12.18 -6.21
C LEU A 83 2.15 12.76 -7.24
N ASP A 84 1.81 12.00 -8.28
CA ASP A 84 0.81 12.40 -9.27
C ASP A 84 -0.53 12.76 -8.62
N LEU A 85 -0.99 11.95 -7.65
CA LEU A 85 -2.25 12.21 -6.94
C LEU A 85 -2.17 13.46 -6.05
N CYS A 86 -1.02 13.71 -5.42
CA CYS A 86 -0.79 14.94 -4.65
C CYS A 86 -0.83 16.18 -5.54
N GLU A 87 -0.13 16.16 -6.67
CA GLU A 87 -0.04 17.29 -7.61
C GLU A 87 -1.40 17.61 -8.24
N ASN A 88 -2.22 16.59 -8.53
CA ASN A 88 -3.56 16.75 -9.09
C ASN A 88 -4.64 17.09 -8.06
N ASN A 89 -4.29 17.44 -6.82
CA ASN A 89 -5.24 17.74 -5.74
C ASN A 89 -6.26 16.63 -5.48
N TYR A 90 -5.92 15.37 -5.78
CA TYR A 90 -6.85 14.25 -5.65
C TYR A 90 -7.33 14.07 -4.19
N PHE A 91 -6.44 14.28 -3.23
CA PHE A 91 -6.74 14.16 -1.80
C PHE A 91 -7.53 15.34 -1.24
N ASN A 92 -7.39 16.54 -1.82
CA ASN A 92 -8.10 17.75 -1.39
C ASN A 92 -9.57 17.76 -1.82
N ASN A 93 -9.91 17.07 -2.92
CA ASN A 93 -11.29 16.97 -3.43
C ASN A 93 -12.16 15.92 -2.70
N LYS A 94 -11.62 15.16 -1.75
CA LYS A 94 -12.36 14.16 -0.94
C LYS A 94 -12.62 14.59 0.50
N GLY A 95 -12.42 15.87 0.82
CA GLY A 95 -12.74 16.44 2.14
C GLY A 95 -14.23 16.60 2.44
N ASP A 96 -15.13 16.39 1.47
CA ASP A 96 -16.56 16.71 1.57
C ASP A 96 -17.53 15.54 1.29
N THR A 97 -17.18 14.29 1.66
CA THR A 97 -18.17 13.18 1.66
C THR A 97 -18.02 12.25 2.84
#